data_AF-A0A239LI48-F1
#
_entry.id   AF-A0A239LI48-F1
#
_cell.length_a   1.000
_cell.length_b   1.000
_cell.length_c   1.000
_cell.angle_alpha   90.00
_cell.angle_beta   90.00
_cell.angle_gamma   90.00
#
_symmetry.space_group_name_H-M   'P 1'
#
loop_
_entity.id
_entity.type
_entity.pdbx_description
1 polymer ?
#
loop_
_entity_poly.entity_id
_entity_poly.type
_entity_poly.pdbx_seq_one_letter_code
_entity_poly.pdbx_strand_id
1 'polypeptide(L)'
;MNKNHELYYDEIDSLRKFRSKIETHAIYKEDLDSFSDEYEELVAQAKVITRVSDRLQKKLDNANMQIREQNDEIKDKNVQLADTVTQLAKAKVGRKASTILLTVAVVLFILEQLLLEPIIDEYFDTQFVSLGILGALFLLIKFSEGALENYFMNKEKSKILQKEENGQFNAT
;
A
#
# COMPACT_ATOMS: atom_id res chain seq x y z
N MET A 1 26.66 -19.62 -25.15
CA MET A 1 26.80 -21.03 -24.71
C MET A 1 27.53 -21.04 -23.37
N ASN A 2 27.07 -21.90 -22.46
CA ASN A 2 27.25 -21.74 -21.01
C ASN A 2 28.56 -22.42 -20.55
N LYS A 3 29.66 -21.65 -20.47
CA LYS A 3 31.02 -22.13 -20.10
C LYS A 3 31.09 -22.97 -18.82
N ASN A 4 30.18 -22.72 -17.86
CA ASN A 4 30.13 -23.45 -16.59
C ASN A 4 29.60 -24.88 -16.73
N HIS A 5 28.90 -25.19 -17.83
CA HIS A 5 28.39 -26.53 -18.07
C HIS A 5 29.50 -27.44 -18.62
N GLU A 6 30.48 -26.89 -19.35
CA GLU A 6 31.60 -27.65 -19.94
C GLU A 6 32.66 -28.03 -18.88
N LEU A 7 32.99 -27.13 -17.94
CA LEU A 7 33.96 -27.41 -16.86
C LEU A 7 33.59 -28.70 -16.11
N TYR A 8 32.36 -28.78 -15.60
CA TYR A 8 31.92 -29.90 -14.76
C TYR A 8 32.05 -31.28 -15.43
N TYR A 9 31.92 -31.33 -16.77
CA TYR A 9 32.12 -32.59 -17.51
C TYR A 9 33.60 -32.93 -17.63
N ASP A 10 34.46 -31.94 -17.84
CA ASP A 10 35.90 -32.13 -17.97
C ASP A 10 36.54 -32.53 -16.63
N GLU A 11 36.08 -32.00 -15.50
CA GLU A 11 36.56 -32.41 -14.18
C GLU A 11 36.08 -33.82 -13.78
N ILE A 12 34.82 -34.17 -14.10
CA ILE A 12 34.30 -35.53 -13.88
C ILE A 12 35.07 -36.54 -14.75
N ASP A 13 35.42 -36.17 -15.98
CA ASP A 13 36.20 -37.02 -16.88
C ASP A 13 37.66 -37.17 -16.41
N SER A 14 38.26 -36.10 -15.89
CA SER A 14 39.62 -36.12 -15.32
C SER A 14 39.70 -36.99 -14.06
N LEU A 15 38.70 -36.92 -13.18
CA LEU A 15 38.57 -37.81 -12.02
C LEU A 15 38.40 -39.28 -12.42
N ARG A 16 37.63 -39.56 -13.48
CA ARG A 16 37.45 -40.91 -14.00
C ARG A 16 38.74 -41.46 -14.62
N LYS A 17 39.46 -40.63 -15.38
CA LYS A 17 40.76 -40.98 -15.97
C LYS A 17 41.81 -41.27 -14.90
N PHE A 18 41.90 -40.43 -13.87
CA PHE A 18 42.81 -40.65 -12.75
C PHE A 18 42.47 -41.95 -11.99
N ARG A 19 41.19 -42.18 -11.67
CA ARG A 19 40.73 -43.43 -11.05
C ARG A 19 41.08 -44.67 -11.87
N SER A 20 40.92 -44.62 -13.19
CA SER A 20 41.31 -45.72 -14.09
C SER A 20 42.82 -45.98 -14.10
N LYS A 21 43.65 -44.93 -13.96
CA LYS A 21 45.12 -45.05 -13.81
C LYS A 21 45.52 -45.66 -12.46
N ILE A 22 44.76 -45.38 -11.38
CA ILE A 22 44.95 -46.01 -10.06
C ILE A 22 44.68 -47.51 -10.13
N GLU A 23 43.55 -47.91 -10.73
CA GLU A 23 43.14 -49.32 -10.82
C GLU A 23 44.14 -50.18 -11.62
N THR A 24 44.89 -49.57 -12.55
CA THR A 24 45.91 -50.23 -13.38
C THR A 24 47.32 -50.23 -12.78
N HIS A 25 47.51 -49.73 -11.54
CA HIS A 25 48.80 -49.66 -10.82
C HIS A 25 49.93 -48.92 -11.57
N ALA A 26 49.61 -48.14 -12.61
CA ALA A 26 50.55 -47.40 -13.43
C ALA A 26 50.65 -45.92 -13.00
N ILE A 27 50.67 -45.66 -11.69
CA ILE A 27 50.75 -44.28 -11.18
C ILE A 27 52.22 -43.88 -11.06
N TYR A 28 52.63 -42.90 -11.86
CA TYR A 28 53.90 -42.23 -11.69
C TYR A 28 53.70 -40.99 -10.81
N LYS A 29 54.76 -40.57 -10.11
CA LYS A 29 54.74 -39.38 -9.23
C LYS A 29 54.17 -38.13 -9.95
N GLU A 30 54.47 -38.00 -11.22
CA GLU A 30 54.06 -36.89 -12.09
C GLU A 30 52.54 -36.84 -12.33
N ASP A 31 51.87 -38.00 -12.44
CA ASP A 31 50.40 -38.06 -12.53
C ASP A 31 49.73 -37.65 -11.21
N LEU A 32 50.38 -37.92 -10.08
CA LEU A 32 49.89 -37.55 -8.75
C LEU A 32 50.04 -36.05 -8.51
N ASP A 33 51.17 -35.48 -8.93
CA ASP A 33 51.45 -34.04 -8.83
C ASP A 33 50.47 -33.25 -9.72
N SER A 34 50.24 -33.67 -10.97
CA SER A 34 49.26 -33.04 -11.87
C SER A 34 47.82 -33.08 -11.32
N PHE A 35 47.41 -34.20 -10.72
CA PHE A 35 46.09 -34.32 -10.10
C PHE A 35 45.96 -33.44 -8.85
N SER A 36 47.03 -33.33 -8.06
CA SER A 36 47.08 -32.44 -6.89
C SER A 36 46.91 -30.98 -7.30
N ASP A 37 47.56 -30.54 -8.38
CA ASP A 37 47.46 -29.18 -8.90
C ASP A 37 46.03 -28.86 -9.40
N GLU A 38 45.41 -29.78 -10.16
CA GLU A 38 44.02 -29.64 -10.64
C GLU A 38 43.02 -29.58 -9.46
N TYR A 39 43.23 -30.40 -8.43
CA TYR A 39 42.39 -30.40 -7.24
C TYR A 39 42.56 -29.11 -6.41
N GLU A 40 43.79 -28.59 -6.30
CA GLU A 40 44.06 -27.32 -5.64
C GLU A 40 43.35 -26.16 -6.36
N GLU A 41 43.36 -26.16 -7.70
CA GLU A 41 42.61 -25.18 -8.49
C GLU A 41 41.10 -25.29 -8.25
N LEU A 42 40.54 -26.50 -8.27
CA LEU A 42 39.11 -26.73 -8.01
C LEU A 42 38.70 -26.24 -6.61
N VAL A 43 39.53 -26.52 -5.60
CA VAL A 43 39.31 -26.03 -4.23
C VAL A 43 39.38 -24.50 -4.17
N ALA A 44 40.29 -23.87 -4.92
CA ALA A 44 40.37 -22.42 -5.02
C ALA A 44 39.10 -21.83 -5.67
N GLN A 45 38.58 -22.43 -6.73
CA GLN A 45 37.34 -22.01 -7.40
C GLN A 45 36.13 -22.17 -6.47
N ALA A 46 36.01 -23.30 -5.76
CA ALA A 46 34.94 -23.53 -4.78
C ALA A 46 34.96 -22.45 -3.67
N LYS A 47 36.14 -22.08 -3.16
CA LYS A 47 36.29 -21.00 -2.17
C LYS A 47 35.80 -19.65 -2.71
N VAL A 48 36.05 -19.34 -3.98
CA VAL A 48 35.55 -18.10 -4.61
C VAL A 48 34.03 -18.11 -4.68
N ILE A 49 33.43 -19.23 -5.11
CA ILE A 49 31.96 -19.39 -5.17
C ILE A 49 31.34 -19.19 -3.78
N THR A 50 31.88 -19.81 -2.74
CA THR A 50 31.40 -19.63 -1.36
C THR A 50 31.46 -18.16 -0.95
N ARG A 51 32.58 -17.46 -1.15
CA ARG A 51 32.69 -16.03 -0.82
C ARG A 51 31.70 -15.16 -1.58
N VAL A 52 31.43 -15.48 -2.86
CA VAL A 52 30.44 -14.75 -3.65
C VAL A 52 29.04 -15.03 -3.14
N SER A 53 28.71 -16.27 -2.80
CA SER A 53 27.43 -16.67 -2.19
C SER A 53 27.19 -15.92 -0.88
N ASP A 54 28.18 -15.89 0.02
CA ASP A 54 28.08 -15.18 1.30
C ASP A 54 27.83 -13.68 1.09
N ARG A 55 28.50 -13.07 0.10
CA ARG A 55 28.29 -11.66 -0.26
C ARG A 55 26.89 -11.41 -0.83
N LEU A 56 26.36 -12.33 -1.63
CA LEU A 56 25.02 -12.23 -2.19
C LEU A 56 23.95 -12.38 -1.12
N GLN A 57 24.11 -13.35 -0.22
CA GLN A 57 23.23 -13.53 0.94
C GLN A 57 23.20 -12.25 1.78
N LYS A 58 24.36 -11.69 2.11
CA LYS A 58 24.45 -10.42 2.86
C LYS A 58 23.78 -9.26 2.13
N LYS A 59 23.93 -9.16 0.80
CA LYS A 59 23.25 -8.12 0.00
C LYS A 59 21.74 -8.32 -0.03
N LEU A 60 21.28 -9.56 -0.12
CA LEU A 60 19.87 -9.90 -0.11
C LEU A 60 19.24 -9.56 1.24
N ASP A 61 19.91 -9.89 2.35
CA ASP A 61 19.46 -9.57 3.69
C ASP A 61 19.37 -8.07 3.91
N ASN A 62 20.39 -7.32 3.48
CA ASN A 62 20.40 -5.86 3.55
C ASN A 62 19.28 -5.24 2.69
N ALA A 63 19.06 -5.75 1.48
CA ALA A 63 17.99 -5.27 0.60
C ALA A 63 16.61 -5.56 1.21
N ASN A 64 16.41 -6.75 1.78
CA ASN A 64 15.18 -7.11 2.49
C ASN A 64 14.93 -6.21 3.70
N MET A 65 15.98 -5.86 4.44
CA MET A 65 15.89 -4.93 5.57
C MET A 65 15.47 -3.53 5.09
N GLN A 66 16.12 -3.00 4.05
CA GLN A 66 15.76 -1.69 3.46
C GLN A 66 14.34 -1.67 2.92
N ILE A 67 13.90 -2.76 2.27
CA ILE A 67 12.52 -2.88 1.78
C ILE A 67 11.52 -2.85 2.93
N ARG A 68 11.83 -3.48 4.07
CA ARG A 68 10.96 -3.43 5.26
C ARG A 68 10.90 -2.02 5.84
N GLU A 69 12.05 -1.37 6.01
CA GLU A 69 12.12 0.02 6.49
C GLU A 69 11.34 0.98 5.59
N GLN A 70 11.51 0.86 4.27
CA GLN A 70 10.78 1.67 3.30
C GLN A 70 9.27 1.38 3.32
N ASN A 71 8.86 0.13 3.49
CA ASN A 71 7.45 -0.22 3.61
C ASN A 71 6.82 0.39 4.87
N ASP A 72 7.53 0.36 6.00
CA ASP A 72 7.07 0.96 7.24
C ASP A 72 6.95 2.49 7.09
N GLU A 73 7.94 3.14 6.46
CA GLU A 73 7.90 4.58 6.16
C GLU A 73 6.75 4.95 5.22
N ILE A 74 6.51 4.15 4.17
CA ILE A 74 5.38 4.34 3.25
C ILE A 74 4.05 4.20 3.99
N LYS A 75 3.94 3.21 4.88
CA LYS A 75 2.74 2.99 5.68
C LYS A 75 2.45 4.19 6.59
N ASP A 76 3.46 4.70 7.28
CA ASP A 76 3.31 5.88 8.14
C ASP A 76 2.94 7.13 7.33
N LYS A 77 3.59 7.34 6.19
CA LYS A 77 3.25 8.43 5.26
C LYS A 77 1.83 8.33 4.73
N ASN A 78 1.35 7.13 4.40
CA ASN A 78 -0.02 6.91 3.95
C ASN A 78 -1.05 7.26 5.05
N VAL A 79 -0.76 6.91 6.30
CA VAL A 79 -1.62 7.30 7.44
C VAL A 79 -1.66 8.83 7.59
N GLN A 80 -0.51 9.49 7.52
CA GLN A 80 -0.42 10.95 7.60
C GLN A 80 -1.13 11.65 6.43
N LEU A 81 -1.00 11.12 5.22
CA LEU A 81 -1.71 11.62 4.03
C LEU A 81 -3.23 11.47 4.20
N ALA A 82 -3.70 10.31 4.65
CA ALA A 82 -5.13 10.08 4.89
C ALA A 82 -5.71 11.03 5.95
N ASP A 83 -4.94 11.30 7.01
CA ASP A 83 -5.34 12.27 8.03
C ASP A 83 -5.36 13.69 7.46
N THR A 84 -4.31 14.09 6.74
CA THR A 84 -4.20 15.41 6.10
C THR A 84 -5.34 15.65 5.10
N VAL A 85 -5.68 14.66 4.26
CA VAL A 85 -6.83 14.71 3.34
C VAL A 85 -8.13 14.88 4.12
N THR A 86 -8.27 14.18 5.24
CA THR A 86 -9.45 14.31 6.11
C THR A 86 -9.54 15.70 6.72
N GLN A 87 -8.44 16.26 7.21
CA GLN A 87 -8.38 17.61 7.77
C GLN A 87 -8.66 18.68 6.69
N LEU A 88 -8.07 18.56 5.50
CA LEU A 88 -8.33 19.46 4.37
C LEU A 88 -9.79 19.41 3.91
N ALA A 89 -10.35 18.21 3.79
CA ALA A 89 -11.77 18.03 3.47
C ALA A 89 -12.63 18.68 4.56
N LYS A 90 -12.34 18.45 5.84
CA LYS A 90 -13.08 19.04 6.96
C LYS A 90 -13.00 20.56 6.99
N ALA A 91 -11.82 21.14 6.76
CA ALA A 91 -11.65 22.59 6.72
C ALA A 91 -12.40 23.24 5.56
N LYS A 92 -12.39 22.58 4.38
CA LYS A 92 -13.03 23.09 3.16
C LYS A 92 -14.54 22.91 3.16
N VAL A 93 -15.01 21.76 3.64
CA VAL A 93 -16.44 21.42 3.77
C VAL A 93 -17.05 22.15 4.95
N GLY A 94 -16.36 22.24 6.09
CA GLY A 94 -16.90 22.86 7.30
C GLY A 94 -17.43 24.28 7.06
N ARG A 95 -16.69 25.13 6.33
CA ARG A 95 -17.16 26.49 6.02
C ARG A 95 -18.29 26.51 4.99
N LYS A 96 -18.16 25.76 3.88
CA LYS A 96 -19.17 25.79 2.80
C LYS A 96 -20.45 25.06 3.16
N ALA A 97 -20.35 23.88 3.77
CA ALA A 97 -21.49 23.09 4.20
C ALA A 97 -22.25 23.81 5.30
N SER A 98 -21.56 24.44 6.27
CA SER A 98 -22.24 25.21 7.32
C SER A 98 -23.06 26.38 6.76
N THR A 99 -22.52 27.14 5.79
CA THR A 99 -23.30 28.22 5.14
C THR A 99 -24.51 27.69 4.36
N ILE A 100 -24.35 26.57 3.64
CA ILE A 100 -25.44 25.96 2.88
C ILE A 100 -26.50 25.41 3.83
N LEU A 101 -26.09 24.68 4.88
CA LEU A 101 -26.97 24.17 5.93
C LEU A 101 -27.75 25.29 6.59
N LEU A 102 -27.09 26.38 6.98
CA LEU A 102 -27.75 27.54 7.57
C LEU A 102 -28.78 28.15 6.61
N THR A 103 -28.43 28.27 5.32
CA THR A 103 -29.36 28.81 4.31
C THR A 103 -30.56 27.89 4.11
N VAL A 104 -30.34 26.57 4.01
CA VAL A 104 -31.40 25.57 3.87
C VAL A 104 -32.30 25.55 5.12
N ALA A 105 -31.72 25.63 6.31
CA ALA A 105 -32.46 25.69 7.57
C ALA A 105 -33.36 26.93 7.64
N VAL A 106 -32.86 28.10 7.23
CA VAL A 106 -33.66 29.34 7.19
C VAL A 106 -34.81 29.21 6.17
N VAL A 107 -34.55 28.66 4.99
CA VAL A 107 -35.60 28.46 3.96
C VAL A 107 -36.66 27.46 4.44
N LEU A 108 -36.24 26.35 5.04
CA LEU A 108 -37.15 25.34 5.59
C LEU A 108 -37.99 25.90 6.73
N PHE A 109 -37.39 26.70 7.63
CA PHE A 109 -38.11 27.35 8.71
C PHE A 109 -39.21 28.29 8.20
N ILE A 110 -38.93 29.05 7.14
CA ILE A 110 -39.94 29.93 6.51
C ILE A 110 -41.05 29.10 5.84
N LEU A 111 -40.70 28.03 5.14
CA LEU A 111 -41.69 27.15 4.51
C LEU A 111 -42.56 26.44 5.55
N GLU A 112 -41.98 26.06 6.69
CA GLU A 112 -42.69 25.43 7.79
C GLU A 112 -43.77 26.37 8.36
N GLN A 113 -43.41 27.62 8.65
CA GLN A 113 -44.34 28.66 9.11
C GLN A 113 -45.44 29.00 8.09
N LEU A 114 -45.10 29.09 6.80
CA LEU A 114 -46.05 29.56 5.78
C LEU A 114 -46.97 28.47 5.22
N LEU A 115 -46.50 27.21 5.17
CA LEU A 115 -47.26 26.11 4.56
C LEU A 115 -47.73 25.10 5.59
N LEU A 116 -46.86 24.68 6.50
CA LEU A 116 -47.15 23.55 7.39
C LEU A 116 -48.05 23.95 8.55
N GLU A 117 -47.75 25.07 9.20
CA GLU A 117 -48.53 25.59 10.34
C GLU A 117 -50.02 25.77 10.01
N PRO A 118 -50.42 26.45 8.91
CA PRO A 118 -51.84 26.58 8.58
C PRO A 118 -52.53 25.24 8.23
N ILE A 119 -51.80 24.28 7.63
CA ILE A 119 -52.35 22.94 7.36
C ILE A 119 -52.55 22.17 8.68
N ILE A 120 -51.62 22.27 9.61
CA ILE A 120 -51.73 21.57 10.89
C ILE A 120 -52.90 22.15 11.70
N ASP A 121 -53.05 23.47 11.71
CA ASP A 121 -54.14 24.15 12.43
C ASP A 121 -55.52 23.87 11.84
N GLU A 122 -55.63 23.65 10.52
CA GLU A 122 -56.92 23.31 9.88
C GLU A 122 -57.38 21.88 10.18
N TYR A 123 -56.45 20.94 10.40
CA TYR A 123 -56.76 19.52 10.59
C TYR A 123 -56.72 19.06 12.06
N PHE A 124 -56.03 19.78 12.95
CA PHE A 124 -55.85 19.38 14.35
C PHE A 124 -56.13 20.54 15.31
N ASP A 125 -57.29 20.51 15.96
CA ASP A 125 -57.74 21.55 16.92
C ASP A 125 -57.01 21.49 18.29
N THR A 126 -56.22 20.43 18.52
CA THR A 126 -55.47 20.25 19.77
C THR A 126 -54.04 20.76 19.66
N GLN A 127 -53.73 21.84 20.39
CA GLN A 127 -52.43 22.51 20.45
C GLN A 127 -51.25 21.56 20.77
N PHE A 128 -51.47 20.48 21.52
CA PHE A 128 -50.43 19.50 21.85
C PHE A 128 -50.01 18.60 20.67
N VAL A 129 -50.92 18.32 19.73
CA VAL A 129 -50.62 17.49 18.54
C VAL A 129 -49.78 18.27 17.54
N SER A 130 -50.10 19.56 17.35
CA SER A 130 -49.30 20.50 16.55
C SER A 130 -47.84 20.54 17.01
N LEU A 131 -47.61 20.74 18.30
CA LEU A 131 -46.27 20.72 18.91
C LEU A 131 -45.53 19.40 18.72
N GLY A 132 -46.22 18.27 18.81
CA GLY A 132 -45.64 16.94 18.59
C GLY A 132 -45.17 16.72 17.15
N ILE A 133 -45.98 17.15 16.17
CA ILE A 133 -45.64 17.05 14.74
C ILE A 133 -44.44 17.94 14.42
N LEU A 134 -44.44 19.20 14.89
CA LEU A 134 -43.29 20.11 14.73
C LEU A 134 -42.02 19.53 15.33
N GLY A 135 -42.11 18.98 16.55
CA GLY A 135 -40.96 18.36 17.22
C GLY A 135 -40.40 17.15 16.47
N ALA A 136 -41.27 16.31 15.90
CA ALA A 136 -40.86 15.17 15.09
C ALA A 136 -40.19 15.61 13.78
N LEU A 137 -40.70 16.67 13.15
CA LEU A 137 -40.15 17.23 11.91
C LEU A 137 -38.79 17.89 12.12
N PHE A 138 -38.66 18.65 13.21
CA PHE A 138 -37.39 19.22 13.64
C PHE A 138 -36.33 18.13 13.88
N LEU A 139 -36.70 17.01 14.52
CA LEU A 139 -35.82 15.86 14.70
C LEU A 139 -35.38 15.22 13.37
N LEU A 140 -36.31 15.06 12.42
CA LEU A 140 -36.00 14.54 11.09
C LEU A 140 -35.03 15.44 10.32
N ILE A 141 -35.24 16.76 10.36
CA ILE A 141 -34.34 17.72 9.74
C ILE A 141 -32.95 17.62 10.38
N LYS A 142 -32.88 17.62 11.71
CA LYS A 142 -31.60 17.53 12.43
C LYS A 142 -30.83 16.25 12.13
N PHE A 143 -31.52 15.13 11.99
CA PHE A 143 -30.90 13.87 11.56
C PHE A 143 -30.37 13.96 10.11
N SER A 144 -31.11 14.63 9.23
CA SER A 144 -30.71 14.82 7.83
C SER A 144 -29.47 15.71 7.67
N GLU A 145 -29.24 16.67 8.59
CA GLU A 145 -28.05 17.53 8.56
C GLU A 145 -26.75 16.71 8.67
N GLY A 146 -26.70 15.75 9.60
CA GLY A 146 -25.54 14.88 9.78
C GLY A 146 -25.28 13.98 8.57
N ALA A 147 -26.35 13.52 7.89
CA ALA A 147 -26.23 12.76 6.66
C ALA A 147 -25.71 13.61 5.49
N LEU A 148 -26.19 14.85 5.37
CA LEU A 148 -25.73 15.82 4.37
C LEU A 148 -24.25 16.19 4.57
N GLU A 149 -23.83 16.42 5.81
CA GLU A 149 -22.43 16.72 6.14
C GLU A 149 -21.51 15.56 5.73
N ASN A 150 -21.89 14.32 6.08
CA ASN A 150 -21.15 13.12 5.67
C ASN A 150 -21.08 12.96 4.15
N TYR A 151 -22.19 13.24 3.44
CA TYR A 151 -22.21 13.18 1.98
C TYR A 151 -21.27 14.21 1.34
N PHE A 152 -21.29 15.46 1.81
CA PHE A 152 -20.38 16.49 1.29
C PHE A 152 -18.91 16.22 1.64
N MET A 153 -18.64 15.67 2.83
CA MET A 153 -17.30 15.23 3.24
C MET A 153 -16.76 14.14 2.31
N ASN A 154 -17.54 13.10 2.04
CA ASN A 154 -17.13 12.03 1.15
C ASN A 154 -16.91 12.54 -0.28
N LYS A 155 -17.79 13.42 -0.76
CA LYS A 155 -17.68 14.02 -2.09
C LYS A 155 -16.42 14.88 -2.26
N GLU A 156 -16.06 15.70 -1.26
CA GLU A 156 -14.81 16.48 -1.33
C GLU A 156 -13.56 15.62 -1.12
N LYS A 157 -13.60 14.59 -0.26
CA LYS A 157 -12.51 13.60 -0.15
C LYS A 157 -12.21 12.95 -1.50
N SER A 158 -13.23 12.44 -2.18
CA SER A 158 -13.06 11.82 -3.51
C SER A 158 -12.51 12.80 -4.56
N LYS A 159 -12.91 14.08 -4.51
CA LYS A 159 -12.35 15.10 -5.43
C LYS A 159 -10.89 15.42 -5.15
N ILE A 160 -10.48 15.47 -3.88
CA ILE A 160 -9.08 15.72 -3.51
C ILE A 160 -8.21 14.56 -4.02
N LEU A 161 -8.65 13.32 -3.79
CA LEU A 161 -7.98 12.11 -4.27
C LEU A 161 -7.87 12.06 -5.81
N GLN A 162 -8.95 12.35 -6.53
CA GLN A 162 -8.93 12.40 -8.01
C GLN A 162 -8.03 13.52 -8.57
N LYS A 163 -7.86 14.61 -7.83
CA LYS A 163 -6.99 15.72 -8.24
C LYS A 163 -5.52 15.37 -8.05
N GLU A 164 -5.17 14.59 -7.03
CA GLU A 164 -3.83 14.03 -6.86
C GLU A 164 -3.50 13.02 -7.96
N GLU A 165 -4.44 12.12 -8.29
CA GLU A 165 -4.26 11.09 -9.32
C GLU A 165 -4.02 11.71 -10.72
N ASN A 166 -4.82 12.73 -11.09
CA ASN A 166 -4.62 13.47 -12.35
C ASN A 166 -3.41 14.43 -12.32
N GLY A 167 -2.97 14.86 -11.14
CA GLY A 167 -1.79 15.72 -10.98
C GLY A 167 -0.48 14.97 -11.21
N GLN A 168 -0.41 13.70 -10.79
CA GLN A 168 0.75 12.83 -11.06
C GLN A 168 0.88 12.47 -12.55
N PHE A 169 -0.25 12.31 -13.27
CA PHE A 169 -0.24 11.96 -14.69
C PHE A 169 0.28 13.08 -15.62
N ASN A 170 0.31 14.33 -15.14
CA ASN A 170 0.81 15.48 -15.90
C ASN A 170 2.26 15.87 -15.54
N ALA A 171 2.89 15.17 -14.58
CA ALA A 171 4.25 15.44 -14.12
C ALA A 171 5.29 14.38 -14.58
N THR A 172 4.83 13.35 -15.31
CA THR A 172 5.65 12.34 -16.02
C THR A 172 5.58 12.56 -17.51
#